data_AF-A0AAU0PV34-F1
#
_entry.id   AF-A0AAU0PV34-F1
#
_cell.length_a   1.000
_cell.length_b   1.000
_cell.length_c   1.000
_cell.angle_alpha   90.00
_cell.angle_beta   90.00
_cell.angle_gamma   90.00
#
_symmetry.space_group_name_H-M   'P 1'
#
loop_
_entity.id
_entity.type
_entity.pdbx_description
1 polymer ?
#
loop_
_entity_poly.entity_id
_entity_poly.type
_entity_poly.pdbx_seq_one_letter_code
_entity_poly.pdbx_strand_id
1 'polypeptide(L)' 'MYKILIQDKCKCFLNSNLNGSFEFSSKDDALFKAIEIKNIMNKTFCKKHNFQIQEMFNNLVIKFYKDEPLSSCCGNGCCM' A
#
# COMPACT_ATOMS: atom_id res chain seq x y z
N MET A 1 5.47 -6.71 18.49
CA MET A 1 6.26 -6.03 17.43
C MET A 1 5.39 -5.93 16.21
N TYR A 2 5.32 -4.74 15.61
CA TYR A 2 4.57 -4.42 14.41
C TYR A 2 5.54 -4.07 13.29
N LYS A 3 5.29 -4.55 12.08
CA LYS A 3 6.19 -4.33 10.94
C LYS A 3 5.47 -3.65 9.78
N ILE A 4 6.08 -2.61 9.22
CA ILE A 4 5.60 -1.97 8.00
C ILE A 4 6.30 -2.61 6.79
N LEU A 5 5.51 -3.15 5.88
CA LEU A 5 5.93 -3.78 4.65
C LEU A 5 5.38 -3.01 3.45
N ILE A 6 6.24 -2.61 2.53
CA ILE A 6 5.84 -1.89 1.32
C ILE A 6 5.90 -2.89 0.16
N GLN A 7 4.73 -3.38 -0.24
CA GLN A 7 4.60 -4.47 -1.21
C GLN A 7 4.70 -3.95 -2.64
N ASP A 8 4.04 -2.83 -2.94
CA ASP A 8 4.03 -2.21 -4.26
C ASP A 8 4.98 -1.01 -4.31
N LYS A 9 6.06 -1.13 -5.06
CA LYS A 9 7.09 -0.10 -5.22
C LYS A 9 6.98 0.54 -6.61
N CYS A 10 6.56 1.80 -6.69
CA CYS A 10 6.65 2.55 -7.95
C CYS A 10 8.11 2.98 -8.22
N LYS A 11 8.42 3.32 -9.48
CA LYS A 11 9.73 3.90 -9.84
C LYS A 11 10.06 5.17 -9.04
N CYS A 12 9.06 5.99 -8.69
CA CYS A 12 9.23 7.15 -7.83
C CYS A 12 9.63 6.76 -6.39
N PHE A 13 9.11 5.63 -5.87
CA PHE A 13 9.50 5.09 -4.56
C PHE A 13 10.89 4.44 -4.59
N LEU A 14 11.23 3.73 -5.66
CA LEU A 14 12.56 3.15 -5.82
C LEU A 14 13.66 4.23 -5.89
N ASN A 15 13.35 5.38 -6.49
CA ASN A 15 14.22 6.56 -6.48
C ASN A 15 14.23 7.30 -5.14
N SER A 16 13.31 6.97 -4.22
CA SER A 16 13.27 7.55 -2.89
C SER A 16 14.09 6.69 -1.92
N ASN A 17 14.74 7.33 -0.94
CA ASN A 17 15.48 6.63 0.12
C ASN A 17 14.56 5.95 1.17
N LEU A 18 13.27 5.73 0.85
CA LEU A 18 12.28 5.16 1.76
C LEU A 18 12.22 3.61 1.73
N ASN A 19 13.22 2.95 1.14
CA ASN A 19 13.34 1.48 1.02
C ASN A 19 13.68 0.76 2.34
N GLY A 20 13.19 1.25 3.49
CA GLY A 20 13.40 0.64 4.80
C GLY A 20 12.28 -0.33 5.19
N SER A 21 12.64 -1.37 5.95
CA SER A 21 11.67 -2.10 6.78
C SER A 21 11.57 -1.36 8.11
N PHE A 22 10.37 -0.93 8.48
CA PHE A 22 10.17 -0.25 9.76
C PHE A 22 9.53 -1.22 10.74
N GLU A 23 10.16 -1.37 11.90
CA GLU A 23 9.68 -2.22 13.00
C GLU A 23 9.40 -1.35 14.21
N PHE A 24 8.23 -1.54 14.80
CA PHE A 24 7.70 -0.76 15.91
C PHE A 24 7.25 -1.67 17.04
N SER A 25 7.30 -1.18 18.26
CA SER A 25 6.81 -1.93 19.43
C SER A 25 5.30 -1.75 19.63
N SER A 26 4.77 -0.57 19.29
CA SER A 26 3.35 -0.21 19.42
C SER A 26 2.61 -0.21 18.10
N LYS A 27 1.30 -0.52 18.15
CA LYS A 27 0.41 -0.47 16.99
C LYS A 27 0.22 0.96 16.51
N ASP A 28 -0.04 1.88 17.44
CA ASP A 28 -0.34 3.28 17.14
C ASP A 28 0.84 3.97 16.44
N ASP A 29 2.06 3.79 16.95
CA ASP A 29 3.27 4.34 16.32
C ASP A 29 3.46 3.82 14.88
N ALA A 30 3.23 2.51 14.69
CA ALA A 30 3.36 1.88 13.39
C ALA A 30 2.29 2.40 12.41
N LEU A 31 1.05 2.54 12.86
CA LEU A 31 -0.06 3.08 12.07
C LEU A 31 0.19 4.54 11.69
N PHE A 32 0.64 5.36 12.66
CA PHE A 32 0.94 6.76 12.45
C PHE A 32 2.02 6.94 11.39
N LYS A 33 3.11 6.15 11.48
CA LYS A 33 4.18 6.17 10.47
C LYS A 33 3.70 5.67 9.12
N ALA A 34 2.88 4.62 9.07
CA ALA A 34 2.32 4.12 7.82
C ALA A 34 1.46 5.19 7.11
N ILE A 35 0.64 5.93 7.86
CA ILE A 35 -0.19 7.03 7.36
C ILE A 35 0.67 8.17 6.82
N GLU A 36 1.73 8.53 7.55
CA GLU A 36 2.69 9.54 7.12
C GLU A 36 3.34 9.14 5.78
N ILE A 37 3.87 7.92 5.69
CA ILE A 37 4.49 7.39 4.46
C ILE A 37 3.47 7.41 3.32
N LYS A 38 2.26 6.87 3.52
CA LYS A 38 1.18 6.89 2.53
C LYS A 38 0.90 8.30 2.01
N ASN A 39 0.79 9.27 2.90
CA ASN A 39 0.50 10.66 2.54
C ASN A 39 1.65 11.31 1.77
N ILE A 40 2.90 11.07 2.18
CA ILE A 40 4.09 11.52 1.44
C ILE A 40 4.06 10.90 0.04
N MET A 41 3.91 9.59 -0.06
CA MET A 41 3.86 8.87 -1.34
C MET A 41 2.77 9.42 -2.27
N ASN A 42 1.55 9.64 -1.77
CA ASN A 42 0.45 10.19 -2.57
C ASN A 42 0.70 11.64 -3.01
N LYS A 43 1.37 12.45 -2.19
CA LYS A 43 1.61 13.88 -2.48
C LYS A 43 2.86 14.14 -3.33
N THR A 44 3.96 13.45 -3.05
CA THR A 44 5.30 13.75 -3.61
C THR A 44 5.68 12.86 -4.77
N PHE A 45 5.14 11.64 -4.87
CA PHE A 45 5.48 10.76 -5.98
C PHE A 45 4.68 11.08 -7.24
N CYS A 46 4.41 10.05 -8.03
CA CYS A 46 3.95 10.23 -9.39
C CYS A 46 2.52 10.81 -9.48
N LYS A 47 1.81 11.06 -8.35
CA LYS A 47 0.40 11.52 -8.21
C LYS A 47 -0.66 10.73 -9.00
N LYS A 48 -0.22 9.69 -9.71
CA LYS A 48 -1.01 8.78 -10.53
C LYS A 48 -1.35 7.48 -9.81
N HIS A 49 -0.54 7.12 -8.82
CA HIS A 49 -0.74 5.92 -8.02
C HIS A 49 -1.21 6.35 -6.64
N ASN A 50 -2.38 5.87 -6.25
CA ASN A 50 -2.84 5.99 -4.87
C ASN A 50 -2.29 4.81 -4.07
N PHE A 51 -1.83 5.08 -2.86
CA PHE A 51 -1.37 4.07 -1.92
C PHE A 51 -2.40 3.90 -0.81
N GLN A 52 -2.59 2.67 -0.36
CA GLN A 52 -3.44 2.30 0.76
C GLN A 52 -2.66 1.47 1.77
N ILE A 53 -3.09 1.54 3.03
CA ILE A 53 -2.54 0.74 4.13
C ILE A 53 -3.50 -0.39 4.39
N GLN A 54 -2.99 -1.61 4.43
CA GLN A 54 -3.72 -2.81 4.80
C GLN A 54 -3.14 -3.38 6.09
N GLU A 55 -3.96 -3.44 7.13
CA GLU A 55 -3.60 -4.08 8.38
C GLU A 55 -3.74 -5.59 8.24
N MET A 56 -2.65 -6.32 8.48
CA MET A 56 -2.58 -7.78 8.52
C MET A 56 -2.07 -8.22 9.88
N PHE A 57 -2.98 -8.31 10.86
CA PHE A 57 -2.67 -8.66 12.25
C PHE A 57 -1.60 -7.72 12.86
N ASN A 58 -0.35 -8.18 12.91
CA ASN A 58 0.79 -7.42 13.42
C ASN A 58 1.59 -6.70 12.33
N ASN A 59 1.22 -6.86 11.07
CA ASN A 59 1.92 -6.27 9.93
C ASN A 59 1.06 -5.20 9.26
N LEU A 60 1.68 -4.11 8.87
CA LEU A 60 1.06 -3.02 8.12
C LEU A 60 1.61 -3.07 6.70
N VAL A 61 0.76 -3.40 5.75
CA VAL A 61 1.17 -3.55 4.35
C VAL A 61 0.72 -2.33 3.56
N ILE A 62 1.67 -1.57 3.01
CA ILE A 62 1.40 -0.47 2.09
C ILE A 62 1.44 -1.03 0.67
N LYS A 63 0.30 -0.95 -0.02
CA LYS A 63 0.12 -1.44 -1.39
C LYS A 63 -0.56 -0.38 -2.26
N PHE A 64 -0.54 -0.55 -3.57
CA PHE A 64 -1.33 0.32 -4.44
C PHE A 64 -2.81 0.12 -4.13
N TYR A 65 -3.53 1.23 -4.13
CA TYR A 65 -4.97 1.21 -4.27
C TYR A 65 -5.25 0.72 -5.69
N LYS A 66 -5.54 -0.57 -5.80
CA LYS A 66 -6.16 -1.16 -6.97
C LYS A 66 -7.63 -1.20 -6.63
N ASP A 67 -8.45 -0.38 -7.29
CA ASP A 67 -9.83 -0.78 -7.52
C ASP A 67 -9.70 -2.09 -8.30
N GLU A 68 -9.91 -3.23 -7.67
CA GLU A 68 -10.05 -4.47 -8.43
C GLU A 68 -11.22 -4.24 -9.38
N PRO A 69 -11.03 -4.21 -10.72
CA PRO A 69 -12.14 -4.61 -11.54
C PRO A 69 -12.36 -6.07 -11.18
N LEU A 70 -13.57 -6.43 -10.77
CA LEU A 70 -14.03 -7.82 -10.77
C LEU A 70 -14.06 -8.30 -12.24
N SER A 71 -12.92 -8.37 -12.92
CA SER A 71 -12.77 -8.91 -14.25
C SER A 71 -12.55 -10.41 -14.13
N SER A 72 -13.54 -11.10 -13.57
CA SER A 72 -13.76 -12.51 -13.88
C SER A 72 -15.06 -12.58 -14.67
N CYS A 73 -15.00 -12.05 -15.89
CA CYS A 73 -15.84 -12.50 -16.99
C CYS A 73 -15.27 -13.87 -17.40
N CYS A 74 -15.52 -14.89 -16.59
CA CYS A 74 -15.18 -16.29 -16.88
C CYS A 74 -16.48 -17.09 -16.79
N GLY A 75 -17.22 -17.06 -17.89
CA GLY A 75 -18.48 -17.77 -18.03
C GLY A 75 -19.16 -17.28 -19.29
N ASN A 76 -18.99 -18.04 -20.35
CA ASN A 76 -19.48 -17.78 -21.70
C ASN A 76 -21.03 -17.80 -21.76
N GLY A 77 -21.70 -16.82 -21.15
CA GLY A 77 -23.16 -16.69 -21.22
C GLY A 77 -23.81 -15.94 -20.06
N CYS A 78 -23.92 -14.60 -20.17
CA CYS A 78 -24.89 -13.73 -19.49
C CYS A 78 -24.83 -12.36 -20.20
N CYS A 79 -25.87 -11.74 -20.76
CA CYS A 79 -27.28 -12.05 -20.94
C CYS A 79 -27.77 -11.28 -22.18
N MET A 80 -28.91 -11.74 -22.72
CA MET A 80 -29.66 -11.32 -23.92
C MET A 80 -29.73 -9.82 -24.21
#